data_AF-A0A8J6I3G9-F1
#
_entry.id   AF-A0A8J6I3G9-F1
#
_cell.length_a   1.000
_cell.length_b   1.000
_cell.length_c   1.000
_cell.angle_alpha   90.00
_cell.angle_beta   90.00
_cell.angle_gamma   90.00
#
_symmetry.space_group_name_H-M   'P 1'
#
loop_
_entity.id
_entity.type
_entity.pdbx_description
1 polymer ?
#
loop_
_entity_poly.entity_id
_entity_poly.type
_entity_poly.pdbx_seq_one_letter_code
_entity_poly.pdbx_strand_id
1 'polypeptide(L)' 'WLVVGLIAAGGILYSLGALVYGLKRPNPSPRWFGFHEVFHSLTIVAFVSQYIAISIVAYTRA' A
#
# COMPACT_ATOMS: atom_id res chain seq x y z
N TRP A 1 17.57 -1.34 8.94
CA TRP A 1 16.75 -2.36 8.28
C TRP A 1 15.25 -2.09 8.34
N LEU A 2 14.69 -1.64 9.46
CA LEU A 2 13.25 -1.33 9.57
C LEU A 2 12.73 -0.36 8.50
N VAL A 3 13.35 0.81 8.34
CA VAL A 3 12.98 1.82 7.32
C VAL A 3 12.98 1.22 5.91
N VAL A 4 14.03 0.47 5.57
CA VAL A 4 14.15 -0.22 4.27
C VAL A 4 13.04 -1.25 4.08
N GLY A 5 12.74 -2.03 5.13
CA GLY A 5 11.64 -3.00 5.11
C GLY A 5 10.27 -2.34 4.89
N LEU A 6 10.00 -1.20 5.53
CA LEU A 6 8.77 -0.43 5.35
C LEU A 6 8.64 0.13 3.92
N ILE A 7 9.75 0.64 3.35
CA ILE A 7 9.78 1.11 1.96
C ILE A 7 9.52 -0.05 0.99
N ALA A 8 10.22 -1.18 1.18
CA ALA A 8 10.05 -2.36 0.32
C ALA A 8 8.62 -2.91 0.39
N ALA A 9 8.06 -3.05 1.60
CA ALA A 9 6.67 -3.47 1.78
C ALA A 9 5.69 -2.50 1.11
N GLY A 10 5.87 -1.19 1.28
CA GLY A 10 5.06 -0.19 0.62
C GLY A 10 5.12 -0.28 -0.91
N GLY A 11 6.32 -0.44 -1.48
CA GLY A 11 6.50 -0.60 -2.93
C GLY A 11 5.82 -1.87 -3.48
N ILE A 12 5.93 -2.99 -2.76
CA ILE A 12 5.24 -4.24 -3.13
C ILE A 12 3.73 -4.06 -3.10
N LEU A 13 3.18 -3.48 -2.03
CA LEU A 13 1.74 -3.24 -1.88
C LEU A 13 1.19 -2.29 -2.96
N TYR A 14 1.92 -1.21 -3.28
CA TYR A 14 1.56 -0.33 -4.40
C TYR A 14 1.52 -1.07 -5.73
N SER A 15 2.52 -1.91 -6.00
CA SER A 15 2.61 -2.69 -7.23
C SER A 15 1.48 -3.71 -7.35
N LEU A 16 1.17 -4.42 -6.25
CA LEU A 16 0.03 -5.33 -6.19
C LEU A 16 -1.29 -4.59 -6.40
N GLY A 17 -1.45 -3.41 -5.81
CA GLY A 17 -2.61 -2.53 -6.06
C GLY A 17 -2.74 -2.20 -7.54
N ALA A 18 -1.66 -1.77 -8.19
CA ALA A 18 -1.66 -1.44 -9.62
C ALA A 18 -2.05 -2.66 -10.48
N LEU A 19 -1.57 -3.86 -10.14
CA LEU A 19 -1.99 -5.10 -10.79
C LEU A 19 -3.48 -5.36 -10.62
N VAL A 20 -4.02 -5.22 -9.40
CA VAL A 20 -5.46 -5.37 -9.13
C VAL A 20 -6.29 -4.39 -9.96
N TYR A 21 -5.86 -3.13 -10.02
CA TYR A 21 -6.56 -2.08 -10.77
C TYR A 21 -6.53 -2.35 -12.29
N GLY A 22 -5.37 -2.75 -12.83
CA GLY A 22 -5.20 -3.07 -14.26
C GLY A 22 -5.94 -4.33 -14.68
N LEU A 23 -5.90 -5.39 -13.87
CA LEU A 23 -6.59 -6.66 -14.14
C LEU A 23 -8.08 -6.62 -13.81
N LYS A 24 -8.54 -5.59 -13.09
CA LYS A 24 -9.91 -5.44 -12.56
C LYS A 24 -10.39 -6.67 -11.77
N ARG A 25 -9.45 -7.32 -11.08
CA ARG A 25 -9.66 -8.52 -10.24
C ARG A 25 -8.68 -8.50 -9.06
N PRO A 26 -9.03 -9.05 -7.88
CA PRO A 26 -10.29 -9.76 -7.57
C PRO A 26 -11.47 -8.80 -7.35
N ASN A 27 -12.69 -9.34 -7.37
CA ASN A 27 -13.92 -8.61 -7.02
C ASN A 27 -14.64 -9.37 -5.87
N PRO A 28 -14.15 -9.28 -4.62
CA PRO A 28 -14.65 -10.07 -3.49
C PRO A 28 -16.17 -9.93 -3.26
N SER A 29 -16.70 -8.72 -3.42
CA SER A 29 -18.12 -8.43 -3.36
C SER A 29 -18.48 -7.40 -4.41
N PRO A 30 -19.16 -7.78 -5.50
CA PRO A 30 -19.58 -6.83 -6.55
C PRO A 30 -20.48 -5.70 -6.07
N ARG A 31 -21.11 -5.85 -4.90
CA ARG A 31 -22.01 -4.85 -4.32
C ARG A 31 -21.31 -3.88 -3.36
N TRP A 32 -20.27 -4.33 -2.65
CA TRP A 32 -19.72 -3.58 -1.50
C TRP A 32 -18.21 -3.39 -1.54
N PHE A 33 -17.47 -4.29 -2.18
CA PHE A 33 -16.02 -4.33 -2.11
C PHE A 33 -15.45 -5.04 -3.34
N GLY A 34 -15.27 -4.29 -4.42
CA GLY A 34 -14.71 -4.77 -5.66
C GLY A 34 -13.23 -4.48 -5.84
N PHE A 35 -12.76 -4.59 -7.08
CA PHE A 35 -11.33 -4.45 -7.39
C PHE A 35 -10.81 -3.04 -7.06
N HIS A 36 -11.67 -2.02 -7.17
CA HIS A 36 -11.29 -0.64 -6.89
C HIS A 36 -11.04 -0.44 -5.39
N GLU A 37 -11.89 -1.02 -4.55
CA GLU A 37 -11.76 -0.97 -3.10
C GLU A 37 -10.56 -1.81 -2.62
N VAL A 38 -10.28 -2.95 -3.27
CA VAL A 38 -9.05 -3.72 -3.03
C VAL A 38 -7.81 -2.90 -3.38
N PHE A 39 -7.80 -2.21 -4.53
CA PHE A 39 -6.73 -1.30 -4.93
C PHE A 39 -6.52 -0.17 -3.90
N HIS A 40 -7.60 0.49 -3.49
CA HIS A 40 -7.54 1.54 -2.48
C HIS A 40 -7.01 1.01 -1.14
N SER A 41 -7.44 -0.17 -0.71
CA SER A 41 -6.97 -0.77 0.54
C SER A 41 -5.47 -1.05 0.50
N LEU A 42 -4.97 -1.65 -0.59
CA LEU A 42 -3.54 -1.92 -0.77
C LEU A 42 -2.72 -0.62 -0.80
N THR A 43 -3.20 0.40 -1.50
CA THR A 43 -2.51 1.70 -1.58
C THR A 43 -2.54 2.48 -0.26
N ILE A 44 -3.60 2.37 0.54
CA ILE A 44 -3.65 2.94 1.89
C ILE A 44 -2.59 2.29 2.79
N VAL A 45 -2.51 0.96 2.83
CA VAL A 45 -1.51 0.25 3.66
C VAL A 45 -0.08 0.55 3.16
N ALA A 46 0.10 0.65 1.84
CA ALA A 46 1.37 1.05 1.24
C ALA A 46 1.79 2.46 1.65
N PHE A 47 0.86 3.43 1.58
CA PHE A 47 1.08 4.81 2.03
C PHE A 47 1.45 4.85 3.50
N VAL A 48 0.71 4.18 4.38
CA VAL A 48 0.99 4.14 5.83
C VAL A 48 2.39 3.61 6.10
N SER A 49 2.79 2.53 5.42
CA SER A 49 4.12 1.94 5.58
C SER A 49 5.23 2.94 5.22
N GLN A 50 5.12 3.61 4.07
CA GLN A 50 6.11 4.59 3.63
C GLN A 50 6.07 5.89 4.44
N TYR A 51 4.89 6.32 4.88
CA TYR A 51 4.73 7.46 5.76
C TYR A 51 5.44 7.24 7.10
N ILE A 52 5.30 6.04 7.69
CA ILE A 52 6.03 5.67 8.91
C ILE A 52 7.54 5.66 8.65
N ALA A 53 7.99 5.10 7.52
CA ALA A 53 9.41 5.08 7.15
C ALA A 53 10.00 6.49 7.10
N ILE A 54 9.31 7.42 6.44
CA ILE A 54 9.71 8.82 6.34
C ILE A 54 9.66 9.49 7.70
N SER A 55 8.61 9.25 8.50
CA SER A 55 8.46 9.82 9.85
C SER A 55 9.59 9.41 10.78
N ILE A 56 10.04 8.14 10.72
CA ILE A 56 11.20 7.69 11.48
C ILE A 56 12.43 8.51 11.06
N VAL A 57 12.70 8.65 9.77
CA VAL A 57 13.88 9.41 9.30
C VAL A 57 13.78 10.90 9.66
N ALA A 58 12.61 11.50 9.49
CA ALA A 58 12.38 12.93 9.69
C ALA A 58 12.37 13.35 11.15
N TYR A 59 11.85 12.52 12.06
CA TYR A 59 11.64 12.89 13.46
C TYR A 59 12.60 12.23 14.45
N THR A 60 13.29 11.14 14.08
CA THR A 60 14.19 10.43 15.02
C THR A 60 15.57 11.09 15.14
N ARG A 61 15.88 12.04 14.25
CA ARG A 61 17.15 12.80 14.23
C ARG A 61 16.94 14.31 14.40
N ALA A 62 15.69 14.73 14.59
CA ALA A 62 15.32 16.10 14.91
C ALA A 62 15.44 16.38 16.41
#